data_AF-A0A831SI78-F1
#
_entry.id   AF-A0A831SI78-F1
#
_cell.length_a   1.000
_cell.length_b   1.000
_cell.length_c   1.000
_cell.angle_alpha   90.00
_cell.angle_beta   90.00
_cell.angle_gamma   90.00
#
_symmetry.space_group_name_H-M   'P 1'
#
loop_
_entity.id
_entity.type
_entity.pdbx_description
1 polymer ?
#
loop_
_entity_poly.entity_id
_entity_poly.type
_entity_poly.pdbx_seq_one_letter_code
_entity_poly.pdbx_strand_id
1 'polypeptide(L)'
;MNTLERLKKEIDKEELIEIARDLIRIPSENPPGDETEVANVVKNWLKKFGFKIKEYKSKEKRVNVIGTIEGNKSGKTLIWNGHMDVVPAGDLNSWK
;
A
#
# COMPACT_ATOMS: atom_id res chain seq x y z
N MET A 1 23.72 -14.21 -13.37
CA MET A 1 23.14 -12.93 -12.91
C MET A 1 23.02 -12.97 -11.40
N ASN A 2 23.55 -11.99 -10.67
CA ASN A 2 23.43 -11.97 -9.20
C ASN A 2 21.99 -11.63 -8.77
N THR A 3 21.66 -11.83 -7.50
CA THR A 3 20.31 -11.60 -6.97
C THR A 3 19.81 -10.17 -7.23
N LEU A 4 20.69 -9.16 -7.08
CA LEU A 4 20.31 -7.76 -7.28
C LEU A 4 19.91 -7.47 -8.73
N GLU A 5 20.68 -7.96 -9.68
CA GLU A 5 20.37 -7.79 -11.11
C GLU A 5 19.10 -8.54 -11.52
N ARG A 6 18.78 -9.65 -10.85
CA ARG A 6 17.47 -10.31 -11.03
C ARG A 6 16.35 -9.42 -10.52
N LEU A 7 16.44 -8.92 -9.28
CA LEU A 7 15.40 -8.10 -8.67
C LEU A 7 15.12 -6.82 -9.45
N LYS A 8 16.16 -6.15 -9.97
CA LYS A 8 15.98 -4.96 -10.81
C LYS A 8 15.13 -5.21 -12.05
N LYS A 9 15.20 -6.41 -12.63
CA LYS A 9 14.42 -6.77 -13.83
C LYS A 9 12.96 -7.08 -13.53
N GLU A 10 12.63 -7.42 -12.29
CA GLU A 10 11.25 -7.67 -11.85
C GLU A 10 10.49 -6.36 -11.53
N ILE A 11 11.18 -5.21 -11.50
CA ILE A 11 10.54 -3.92 -11.24
C ILE A 11 10.01 -3.37 -12.56
N ASP A 12 8.69 -3.47 -12.73
CA ASP A 12 7.96 -2.74 -13.76
C ASP A 12 7.77 -1.28 -13.32
N LYS A 13 8.35 -0.36 -14.10
CA LYS A 13 8.35 1.07 -13.76
C LYS A 13 6.97 1.68 -13.95
N GLU A 14 6.26 1.25 -14.99
CA GLU A 14 4.93 1.73 -15.33
C GLU A 14 3.92 1.28 -14.27
N GLU A 15 4.01 0.03 -13.82
CA GLU A 15 3.18 -0.48 -12.71
C GLU A 15 3.47 0.27 -11.40
N LEU A 16 4.74 0.53 -11.09
CA LEU A 16 5.10 1.29 -9.89
C LEU A 16 4.50 2.71 -9.91
N ILE A 17 4.53 3.38 -11.07
CA ILE A 17 3.92 4.70 -11.25
C ILE A 17 2.39 4.60 -11.12
N GLU A 18 1.77 3.55 -11.65
CA GLU A 18 0.32 3.32 -11.53
C GLU A 18 -0.10 3.15 -10.06
N ILE A 19 0.56 2.26 -9.32
CA ILE A 19 0.32 2.07 -7.87
C ILE A 19 0.44 3.40 -7.12
N ALA A 20 1.52 4.14 -7.36
CA ALA A 20 1.76 5.41 -6.69
C ALA A 20 0.63 6.42 -7.00
N ARG A 21 0.21 6.52 -8.26
CA ARG A 21 -0.88 7.41 -8.67
C ARG A 21 -2.20 7.02 -8.06
N ASP A 22 -2.52 5.73 -8.03
CA ASP A 22 -3.75 5.23 -7.43
C ASP A 22 -3.84 5.56 -5.94
N LEU A 23 -2.72 5.41 -5.21
CA LEU A 23 -2.65 5.76 -3.79
C LEU A 23 -2.72 7.27 -3.55
N ILE A 24 -1.91 8.06 -4.27
CA ILE A 24 -1.81 9.52 -4.08
C ILE A 24 -3.13 10.24 -4.40
N ARG A 25 -3.93 9.72 -5.34
CA ARG A 25 -5.22 10.32 -5.71
C ARG A 25 -6.27 10.25 -4.61
N ILE A 26 -6.09 9.39 -3.61
CA ILE A 26 -7.06 9.23 -2.54
C ILE A 26 -6.76 10.22 -1.41
N PRO A 27 -7.70 11.11 -1.04
CA PRO A 27 -7.55 11.96 0.14
C PRO A 27 -7.63 11.10 1.40
N SER A 28 -6.50 10.91 2.09
CA SER A 28 -6.40 10.14 3.33
C SER A 28 -5.84 10.98 4.48
N GLU A 29 -6.03 12.30 4.45
CA GLU A 29 -5.40 13.21 5.40
C GLU A 29 -5.92 13.00 6.83
N ASN A 30 -4.99 13.11 7.78
CA ASN A 30 -5.24 12.95 9.20
C ASN A 30 -4.75 14.20 9.96
N PRO A 31 -5.65 15.00 10.57
CA PRO A 31 -7.11 14.83 10.69
C PRO A 31 -7.88 15.14 9.38
N PRO A 32 -9.11 14.58 9.18
CA PRO A 32 -9.90 13.79 10.13
C PRO A 32 -9.54 12.29 10.17
N GLY A 33 -8.80 11.78 9.19
CA GLY A 33 -8.32 10.40 9.15
C GLY A 33 -9.36 9.40 8.64
N ASP A 34 -9.69 9.48 7.35
CA ASP A 34 -10.47 8.45 6.64
C ASP A 34 -9.57 7.63 5.70
N GLU A 35 -9.26 6.40 6.09
CA GLU A 35 -8.40 5.50 5.32
C GLU A 35 -9.22 4.48 4.51
N THR A 36 -10.55 4.58 4.49
CA THR A 36 -11.43 3.55 3.91
C THR A 36 -11.16 3.32 2.42
N GLU A 37 -11.03 4.40 1.67
CA GLU A 37 -10.83 4.33 0.22
C GLU A 37 -9.40 3.89 -0.13
N VAL A 38 -8.38 4.44 0.54
CA VAL A 38 -6.98 4.05 0.30
C VAL A 38 -6.73 2.59 0.70
N ALA A 39 -7.38 2.11 1.78
CA ALA A 39 -7.36 0.69 2.15
C ALA A 39 -7.96 -0.21 1.07
N ASN A 40 -9.03 0.24 0.39
CA ASN A 40 -9.61 -0.51 -0.74
C ASN A 40 -8.64 -0.60 -1.93
N VAL A 41 -7.95 0.51 -2.25
CA VAL A 41 -6.92 0.53 -3.30
C VAL A 41 -5.78 -0.44 -2.95
N VAL A 42 -5.22 -0.36 -1.74
CA VAL A 42 -4.16 -1.26 -1.28
C VAL A 42 -4.59 -2.72 -1.34
N LYS A 43 -5.79 -3.04 -0.87
CA LYS A 43 -6.37 -4.40 -0.96
C LYS A 43 -6.43 -4.90 -2.41
N ASN A 44 -6.85 -4.06 -3.35
CA ASN A 44 -6.99 -4.46 -4.75
C ASN A 44 -5.64 -4.78 -5.37
N TRP A 45 -4.62 -3.93 -5.12
CA TRP A 45 -3.25 -4.20 -5.56
C TRP A 45 -2.66 -5.46 -4.94
N LEU A 46 -2.81 -5.64 -3.62
CA LEU A 46 -2.34 -6.86 -2.94
C LEU A 46 -3.05 -8.12 -3.48
N LYS A 47 -4.34 -8.06 -3.79
CA LYS A 47 -5.06 -9.17 -4.44
C LYS A 47 -4.51 -9.47 -5.84
N LYS A 48 -4.22 -8.44 -6.65
CA LYS A 48 -3.60 -8.59 -7.98
C LYS A 48 -2.26 -9.33 -7.88
N PHE A 49 -1.49 -9.07 -6.82
CA PHE A 49 -0.23 -9.77 -6.53
C PHE A 49 -0.38 -11.15 -5.87
N GLY A 50 -1.62 -11.63 -5.66
CA GLY A 50 -1.88 -12.96 -5.12
C GLY A 50 -1.86 -13.08 -3.59
N PHE A 51 -1.92 -11.96 -2.86
CA PHE A 51 -2.01 -11.99 -1.40
C PHE A 51 -3.41 -12.39 -0.93
N LYS A 52 -3.48 -13.21 0.13
CA LYS A 52 -4.69 -13.38 0.95
C LYS A 52 -4.87 -12.13 1.81
N ILE A 53 -6.05 -11.52 1.78
CA ILE A 53 -6.31 -10.25 2.48
C ILE A 53 -7.17 -10.44 3.71
N LYS A 54 -6.82 -9.75 4.80
CA LYS A 54 -7.67 -9.49 5.96
C LYS A 54 -7.71 -7.99 6.23
N GLU A 55 -8.85 -7.50 6.69
CA GLU A 55 -9.02 -6.11 7.14
C GLU A 55 -9.23 -6.07 8.64
N TYR A 56 -8.68 -5.04 9.29
CA TYR A 56 -8.91 -4.77 10.69
C TYR A 56 -9.20 -3.29 10.91
N LYS A 57 -10.35 -2.99 11.51
CA LYS A 57 -10.75 -1.61 11.82
C LYS A 57 -10.42 -1.31 13.28
N SER A 58 -9.53 -0.35 13.51
CA SER A 58 -9.21 0.09 14.88
C SER A 58 -10.26 1.08 15.40
N LYS A 59 -10.84 1.88 14.50
CA LYS A 59 -11.95 2.81 14.73
C LYS A 59 -12.78 2.94 13.45
N GLU A 60 -13.90 3.66 13.50
CA GLU A 60 -14.61 4.07 12.29
C GLU A 60 -13.63 4.77 11.33
N LYS A 61 -13.68 4.38 10.04
CA LYS A 61 -12.83 4.91 8.96
C LYS A 61 -11.31 4.67 9.09
N ARG A 62 -10.81 4.09 10.19
CA ARG A 62 -9.40 3.70 10.37
C ARG A 62 -9.22 2.22 10.07
N VAL A 63 -8.86 1.92 8.81
CA VAL A 63 -8.80 0.56 8.26
C VAL A 63 -7.36 0.13 8.04
N ASN A 64 -6.98 -1.00 8.62
CA ASN A 64 -5.70 -1.67 8.37
C ASN A 64 -5.91 -2.81 7.38
N VAL A 65 -4.99 -2.98 6.44
CA VAL A 65 -5.00 -4.08 5.46
C VAL A 65 -3.80 -5.00 5.72
N ILE A 66 -4.07 -6.28 5.91
CA ILE A 66 -3.05 -7.31 6.11
C ILE A 66 -3.08 -8.22 4.90
N GLY A 67 -2.03 -8.15 4.07
CA GLY A 67 -1.78 -9.11 2.99
C GLY A 67 -0.84 -10.21 3.46
N THR A 68 -1.13 -11.46 3.10
CA THR A 68 -0.23 -12.60 3.36
C THR A 68 -0.04 -13.45 2.10
N ILE A 69 1.22 -13.73 1.77
CA ILE A 69 1.62 -14.82 0.86
C ILE A 69 2.26 -15.90 1.72
N GLU A 70 1.72 -17.11 1.64
CA GLU A 70 2.30 -18.28 2.31
C GLU A 70 3.42 -18.86 1.45
N GLY A 71 4.62 -18.94 2.03
CA GLY A 71 5.73 -19.65 1.41
C GLY A 71 5.49 -21.17 1.40
N ASN A 72 6.19 -21.87 0.52
CA ASN A 72 6.10 -23.33 0.38
C ASN A 72 7.02 -24.12 1.32
N LYS A 73 7.71 -23.43 2.24
CA LYS A 73 8.65 -24.03 3.20
C LYS A 73 8.48 -23.39 4.56
N SER A 74 8.72 -24.16 5.62
CA SER A 74 8.83 -23.61 6.97
C SER A 74 10.04 -22.67 7.06
N GLY A 75 9.93 -21.62 7.88
CA GLY A 75 10.97 -20.63 8.00
C GLY A 75 10.52 -19.37 8.73
N LYS A 76 11.34 -18.32 8.65
CA LYS A 76 11.05 -17.01 9.23
C LYS A 76 10.00 -16.28 8.40
N THR A 77 9.13 -15.54 9.08
CA THR A 77 8.17 -14.61 8.46
C THR A 77 8.79 -13.22 8.37
N LEU A 78 8.72 -12.58 7.21
CA LEU A 78 9.07 -11.17 7.03
C LEU A 78 7.79 -10.35 7.00
N ILE A 79 7.70 -9.32 7.85
CA ILE A 79 6.59 -8.36 7.86
C ILE A 79 7.08 -7.05 7.28
N TRP A 80 6.36 -6.53 6.29
CA TRP A 80 6.51 -5.16 5.82
C TRP A 80 5.35 -4.37 6.40
N ASN A 81 5.66 -3.27 7.09
CA ASN A 81 4.67 -2.45 7.76
C ASN A 81 4.85 -0.98 7.38
N GLY A 82 3.73 -0.32 7.10
CA GLY A 82 3.62 1.09 6.77
C GLY A 82 2.22 1.59 7.12
N HIS A 83 1.97 2.88 6.89
CA HIS A 83 0.67 3.53 7.10
C HIS A 83 0.19 4.17 5.79
N MET A 84 -1.12 4.45 5.70
CA MET A 84 -1.75 4.96 4.48
C MET A 84 -2.28 6.38 4.61
N ASP A 85 -2.39 6.90 5.84
CA ASP A 85 -2.74 8.28 6.10
C ASP A 85 -1.57 9.23 5.86
N VAL A 86 -1.91 10.44 5.44
CA VAL A 86 -0.96 11.53 5.20
C VAL A 86 -1.33 12.74 6.04
N VAL A 87 -0.41 13.71 6.10
CA VAL A 87 -0.71 15.02 6.70
C VAL A 87 -1.52 15.88 5.72
N PRO A 88 -2.35 16.82 6.20
CA PRO A 88 -3.04 17.78 5.34
C PRO A 88 -2.11 18.47 4.35
N ALA A 89 -2.52 18.56 3.08
CA ALA A 89 -1.74 19.11 1.97
C ALA A 89 -1.37 20.61 2.10
N GLY A 90 -1.96 21.31 3.08
CA GLY A 90 -1.78 22.73 3.29
C GLY A 90 -2.50 23.57 2.22
N ASP A 91 -1.95 24.76 1.92
CA ASP A 91 -2.52 25.65 0.91
C ASP A 91 -2.16 25.17 -0.51
N LEU A 92 -3.17 24.69 -1.25
CA LEU A 92 -3.01 24.22 -2.63
C LEU A 92 -2.52 25.32 -3.58
N ASN A 93 -2.74 26.60 -3.28
CA ASN A 93 -2.23 27.70 -4.10
C ASN A 93 -0.70 27.84 -4.05
N SER A 94 -0.05 27.21 -3.07
CA SER A 94 1.40 27.16 -2.96
C SER A 94 2.05 26.07 -3.82
N TRP A 95 1.24 25.18 -4.41
CA TRP A 95 1.71 24.06 -5.23
C TRP A 95 1.99 24.51 -6.67
N LYS A 96 3.00 23.90 -7.31
CA LYS A 96 3.46 24.23 -8.68
C LYS A 96 3.09 23.16 -9.69
#